data_AF-A0A6C0IVE7-F1
#
_entry.id   AF-A0A6C0IVE7-F1
#
_cell.length_a   1.000
_cell.length_b   1.000
_cell.length_c   1.000
_cell.angle_alpha   90.00
_cell.angle_beta   90.00
_cell.angle_gamma   90.00
#
_symmetry.space_group_name_H-M   'P 1'
#
loop_
_entity.id
_entity.type
_entity.pdbx_description
1 polymer ?
#
loop_
_entity_poly.entity_id
_entity_poly.type
_entity_poly.pdbx_seq_one_letter_code
_entity_poly.pdbx_strand_id
1 'polypeptide(L)'
;MSSISNTIRNNLRTQADKSTLQQHLAAAVVHGGTQVSNGTNVDRNFVRGHLVPSLHAETRALLLYYGKNIYYNNYKGWCFYDASYKAKKVDIAVLRVKRNGDLANARPCRKCLKMMRDLGVKKVHYSTGKDEEILCENVNDMFSIQDSSAARMFERTKYNYPKNDKDYYKLILKKSVPEQIKNSNLQHFIRFNLTDLLPSCSYSFYKGIGKQKNKEYVKIEDGSDTGFIILINIV
;
A
#
# COMPACT_ATOMS: atom_id res chain seq x y z
N MET A 1 20.75 -1.53 -5.47
CA MET A 1 19.30 -1.25 -5.38
C MET A 1 18.76 -1.10 -6.79
N SER A 2 17.73 -1.85 -7.20
CA SER A 2 17.11 -1.65 -8.52
C SER A 2 16.19 -0.44 -8.45
N SER A 3 16.72 0.75 -8.76
CA SER A 3 15.89 1.92 -9.02
C SER A 3 15.11 1.71 -10.32
N ILE A 4 13.93 2.33 -10.42
CA ILE A 4 13.23 2.43 -11.71
C ILE A 4 14.05 3.33 -12.65
N SER A 5 13.98 3.08 -13.96
CA SER A 5 14.72 3.90 -14.92
C SER A 5 14.21 5.34 -14.95
N ASN A 6 15.08 6.28 -15.31
CA ASN A 6 14.69 7.69 -15.47
C ASN A 6 13.56 7.86 -16.49
N THR A 7 13.51 7.00 -17.52
CA THR A 7 12.43 6.97 -18.50
C THR A 7 11.07 6.69 -17.84
N ILE A 8 10.98 5.66 -16.99
CA ILE A 8 9.75 5.32 -16.26
C ILE A 8 9.38 6.46 -15.31
N ARG A 9 10.37 7.00 -14.59
CA ARG A 9 10.17 8.10 -13.65
C ARG A 9 9.58 9.33 -14.34
N ASN A 10 10.18 9.77 -15.45
CA ASN A 10 9.75 10.95 -16.19
C ASN A 10 8.35 10.73 -16.78
N ASN A 11 8.08 9.53 -17.32
CA ASN A 11 6.75 9.19 -17.79
C ASN A 11 5.71 9.29 -16.67
N LEU A 12 5.97 8.71 -15.50
CA LEU A 12 5.07 8.74 -14.36
C LEU A 12 4.80 10.17 -13.86
N ARG A 13 5.81 11.07 -13.87
CA ARG A 13 5.61 12.49 -13.57
C ARG A 13 4.62 13.13 -14.56
N THR A 14 4.86 12.98 -15.86
CA THR A 14 3.95 13.49 -16.89
C THR A 14 2.54 12.91 -16.81
N GLN A 15 2.41 11.63 -16.40
CA GLN A 15 1.10 11.02 -16.22
C GLN A 15 0.40 11.53 -14.96
N ALA A 16 1.14 11.77 -13.86
CA ALA A 16 0.57 12.29 -12.63
C ALA A 16 -0.13 13.64 -12.87
N ASP A 17 0.46 14.50 -13.71
CA ASP A 17 -0.11 15.81 -14.10
C ASP A 17 -1.42 15.71 -14.89
N LYS A 18 -1.71 14.55 -15.49
CA LYS A 18 -2.98 14.28 -16.18
C LYS A 18 -4.10 13.83 -15.23
N SER A 19 -3.81 13.66 -13.94
CA SER A 19 -4.82 13.33 -12.94
C SER A 19 -5.79 14.49 -12.77
N THR A 20 -7.09 14.22 -12.90
CA THR A 20 -8.14 15.23 -12.63
C THR A 20 -8.42 15.38 -11.13
N LEU A 21 -7.83 14.53 -10.29
CA LEU A 21 -8.02 14.55 -8.85
C LEU A 21 -6.93 15.37 -8.16
N GLN A 22 -7.27 15.93 -6.98
CA GLN A 22 -6.36 16.73 -6.16
C GLN A 22 -5.01 16.03 -5.90
N GLN A 23 -5.02 14.70 -5.83
CA GLN A 23 -3.81 13.89 -5.71
C GLN A 23 -3.31 13.47 -7.09
N HIS A 24 -2.19 14.06 -7.52
CA HIS A 24 -1.53 13.72 -8.78
C HIS A 24 -0.70 12.46 -8.55
N LEU A 25 -1.35 11.30 -8.68
CA LEU A 25 -0.74 9.99 -8.54
C LEU A 25 -0.76 9.27 -9.88
N ALA A 26 0.38 8.69 -10.25
CA ALA A 26 0.50 7.79 -11.38
C ALA A 26 1.19 6.49 -10.97
N ALA A 27 0.81 5.40 -11.60
CA ALA A 27 1.45 4.11 -11.42
C ALA A 27 1.67 3.43 -12.78
N ALA A 28 2.68 2.56 -12.84
CA ALA A 28 3.00 1.76 -14.00
C ALA A 28 3.25 0.31 -13.60
N VAL A 29 2.83 -0.62 -14.45
CA VAL A 29 3.29 -2.01 -14.38
C VAL A 29 4.64 -2.10 -15.08
N VAL A 30 5.60 -2.73 -14.43
CA VAL A 30 6.98 -2.89 -14.91
C VAL A 30 7.29 -4.38 -15.04
N HIS A 31 7.78 -4.78 -16.21
CA HIS A 31 8.23 -6.15 -16.48
C HIS A 31 9.60 -6.11 -17.15
N GLY A 32 10.59 -6.82 -16.57
CA GLY A 32 11.96 -6.83 -17.09
C GLY A 32 12.59 -5.43 -17.19
N GLY A 33 12.25 -4.53 -16.27
CA GLY A 33 12.73 -3.13 -16.29
C GLY A 33 12.02 -2.21 -17.29
N THR A 34 11.03 -2.72 -18.04
CA THR A 34 10.27 -1.96 -19.02
C THR A 34 8.84 -1.70 -18.53
N GLN A 35 8.34 -0.48 -18.73
CA GLN A 35 6.95 -0.14 -18.47
C GLN A 35 6.04 -0.79 -19.53
N VAL A 36 5.00 -1.50 -19.06
CA VAL A 36 4.04 -2.21 -19.93
C VAL A 36 2.61 -1.70 -19.80
N SER A 37 2.30 -0.93 -18.75
CA SER A 37 1.05 -0.18 -18.63
C SER A 37 1.23 1.01 -17.70
N ASN A 38 0.30 1.95 -17.74
CA ASN A 38 0.22 3.08 -16.81
C ASN A 38 -1.23 3.38 -16.40
N GLY A 39 -1.41 3.92 -15.20
CA GLY A 39 -2.70 4.36 -14.67
C GLY A 39 -2.55 5.60 -13.80
N THR A 40 -3.58 6.44 -13.77
CA THR A 40 -3.71 7.57 -12.84
C THR A 40 -4.95 7.39 -11.96
N ASN A 41 -4.96 8.02 -10.79
CA ASN A 41 -6.13 7.99 -9.91
C ASN A 41 -7.37 8.52 -10.65
N VAL A 42 -8.51 7.85 -10.48
CA VAL A 42 -9.80 8.30 -11.01
C VAL A 42 -10.93 7.97 -10.03
N ASP A 43 -11.99 8.77 -10.05
CA ASP A 43 -13.21 8.47 -9.33
C ASP A 43 -13.87 7.25 -9.97
N ARG A 44 -14.04 6.18 -9.20
CA ARG A 44 -14.94 5.08 -9.56
C ARG A 44 -15.55 4.52 -8.30
N ASN A 45 -16.70 3.89 -8.48
CA ASN A 45 -17.45 3.25 -7.42
C ASN A 45 -17.73 1.76 -7.72
N PHE A 46 -17.68 1.27 -8.97
CA PHE A 46 -17.89 -0.15 -9.25
C PHE A 46 -16.96 -0.66 -10.36
N VAL A 47 -16.23 -1.74 -10.08
CA VAL A 47 -15.28 -2.38 -11.00
C VAL A 47 -15.45 -3.89 -10.92
N ARG A 48 -15.88 -4.51 -12.03
CA ARG A 48 -15.98 -5.98 -12.20
C ARG A 48 -16.73 -6.68 -11.05
N GLY A 49 -17.89 -6.17 -10.68
CA GLY A 49 -18.70 -6.74 -9.62
C GLY A 49 -18.32 -6.27 -8.21
N HIS A 50 -17.24 -5.49 -8.06
CA HIS A 50 -16.74 -5.02 -6.78
C HIS A 50 -16.87 -3.52 -6.62
N LEU A 51 -17.43 -3.09 -5.50
CA LEU A 51 -17.49 -1.68 -5.17
C LEU A 51 -16.10 -1.19 -4.75
N VAL A 52 -15.51 -0.29 -5.54
CA VAL A 52 -14.20 0.32 -5.28
C VAL A 52 -14.43 1.81 -5.20
N PRO A 53 -14.56 2.44 -4.01
CA PRO A 53 -14.95 3.86 -3.87
C PRO A 53 -13.94 4.89 -4.43
N SER A 54 -12.72 4.46 -4.72
CA SER A 54 -11.73 5.26 -5.43
C SER A 54 -10.79 4.32 -6.16
N LEU A 55 -10.64 4.50 -7.47
CA LEU A 55 -9.74 3.69 -8.26
C LEU A 55 -8.36 4.34 -8.29
N HIS A 56 -7.52 3.89 -7.37
CA HIS A 56 -6.14 4.33 -7.28
C HIS A 56 -5.33 3.96 -8.52
N ALA A 57 -4.25 4.71 -8.76
CA ALA A 57 -3.37 4.58 -9.91
C ALA A 57 -2.81 3.16 -10.04
N GLU A 58 -2.41 2.55 -8.92
CA GLU A 58 -1.87 1.18 -8.86
C GLU A 58 -2.91 0.17 -9.36
N THR A 59 -4.11 0.23 -8.80
CA THR A 59 -5.25 -0.61 -9.17
C THR A 59 -5.58 -0.42 -10.65
N ARG A 60 -5.58 0.83 -11.14
CA ARG A 60 -5.85 1.12 -12.55
C ARG A 60 -4.77 0.56 -13.48
N ALA A 61 -3.50 0.70 -13.13
CA ALA A 61 -2.39 0.17 -13.93
C ALA A 61 -2.49 -1.36 -14.06
N LEU A 62 -2.83 -2.06 -12.98
CA LEU A 62 -3.07 -3.50 -12.96
C LEU A 62 -4.31 -3.91 -13.78
N LEU A 63 -5.42 -3.18 -13.65
CA LEU A 63 -6.64 -3.44 -14.44
C LEU A 63 -6.40 -3.26 -15.95
N LEU A 64 -5.61 -2.27 -16.33
CA LEU A 64 -5.24 -2.01 -17.73
C LEU A 64 -4.29 -3.09 -18.26
N TYR A 65 -3.29 -3.49 -17.46
CA TYR A 65 -2.33 -4.52 -17.86
C TYR A 65 -2.98 -5.89 -18.03
N TYR A 66 -3.67 -6.37 -17.00
CA TYR A 66 -4.27 -7.70 -17.03
C TYR A 66 -5.58 -7.74 -17.81
N GLY A 67 -6.19 -6.59 -18.09
CA GLY A 67 -7.41 -6.50 -18.90
C GLY A 67 -8.48 -7.47 -18.39
N LYS A 68 -9.17 -8.14 -19.31
CA LYS A 68 -10.26 -9.08 -18.99
C LYS A 68 -9.81 -10.36 -18.29
N ASN A 69 -8.51 -10.58 -18.06
CA ASN A 69 -8.01 -11.82 -17.46
C ASN A 69 -8.23 -11.90 -15.94
N ILE A 70 -8.61 -10.80 -15.29
CA ILE A 70 -8.84 -10.77 -13.84
C ILE A 70 -10.27 -10.37 -13.47
N TYR A 71 -10.74 -10.82 -12.30
CA TYR A 71 -12.04 -10.46 -11.72
C TYR A 71 -11.94 -10.37 -10.20
N TYR A 72 -13.00 -9.86 -9.57
CA TYR A 72 -13.08 -9.84 -8.12
C TYR A 72 -14.04 -10.92 -7.63
N ASN A 73 -13.59 -11.73 -6.68
CA ASN A 73 -14.37 -12.71 -5.96
C ASN A 73 -14.52 -12.27 -4.49
N ASN A 74 -15.74 -12.29 -3.95
CA ASN A 74 -15.99 -11.81 -2.58
C ASN A 74 -15.28 -12.62 -1.48
N TYR A 75 -14.89 -13.86 -1.76
CA TYR A 75 -14.23 -14.74 -0.81
C TYR A 75 -12.69 -14.74 -0.97
N LYS A 76 -12.20 -14.68 -2.22
CA LYS A 76 -10.76 -14.79 -2.53
C LYS A 76 -10.07 -13.43 -2.77
N GLY A 77 -10.83 -12.38 -3.10
CA GLY A 77 -10.28 -11.11 -3.56
C GLY A 77 -10.09 -11.10 -5.08
N TRP A 78 -9.03 -10.45 -5.57
CA TRP A 78 -8.74 -10.40 -7.01
C TRP A 78 -8.18 -11.74 -7.50
N CYS A 79 -8.67 -12.23 -8.63
CA CYS A 79 -8.30 -13.54 -9.18
C CYS A 79 -8.16 -13.49 -10.69
N PHE A 80 -7.39 -14.40 -11.27
CA PHE A 80 -7.41 -14.67 -12.70
C PHE A 80 -8.61 -15.57 -13.05
N TYR A 81 -9.29 -15.28 -14.17
CA TYR A 81 -10.39 -16.13 -14.66
C TYR A 81 -9.91 -17.54 -15.01
N ASP A 82 -8.78 -17.61 -15.70
CA ASP A 82 -8.13 -18.85 -16.07
C ASP A 82 -7.14 -19.25 -14.98
N ALA A 83 -7.41 -20.36 -14.30
CA ALA A 83 -6.54 -20.91 -13.27
C ALA A 83 -5.16 -21.35 -13.82
N SER A 84 -5.08 -21.63 -15.12
CA SER A 84 -3.84 -21.96 -15.82
C SER A 84 -3.06 -20.73 -16.28
N TYR A 85 -3.61 -19.52 -16.12
CA TYR A 85 -2.97 -18.28 -16.53
C TYR A 85 -1.65 -18.08 -15.78
N LYS A 86 -0.54 -18.25 -16.51
CA LYS A 86 0.80 -18.00 -15.99
C LYS A 86 1.12 -16.50 -16.07
N ALA A 87 0.58 -15.76 -15.11
CA ALA A 87 0.88 -14.34 -14.97
C ALA A 87 2.39 -14.12 -14.90
N LYS A 88 2.92 -13.26 -15.78
CA LYS A 88 4.30 -12.83 -15.68
C LYS A 88 4.50 -12.14 -14.34
N LYS A 89 5.62 -12.41 -13.67
CA LYS A 89 6.00 -11.66 -12.47
C LYS A 89 6.26 -10.21 -12.89
N VAL A 90 5.52 -9.29 -12.30
CA VAL A 90 5.62 -7.86 -12.55
C VAL A 90 5.91 -7.11 -11.27
N ASP A 91 6.51 -5.94 -11.42
CA ASP A 91 6.65 -4.94 -10.38
C ASP A 91 5.69 -3.77 -10.68
N ILE A 92 5.45 -2.93 -9.67
CA ILE A 92 4.70 -1.68 -9.83
C ILE A 92 5.64 -0.51 -9.52
N ALA A 93 5.58 0.56 -10.31
CA ALA A 93 6.19 1.84 -9.98
C ALA A 93 5.10 2.87 -9.73
N VAL A 94 5.18 3.64 -8.64
CA VAL A 94 4.17 4.63 -8.24
C VAL A 94 4.85 5.94 -7.89
N LEU A 95 4.38 7.05 -8.45
CA LEU A 95 4.82 8.39 -8.07
C LEU A 95 3.63 9.24 -7.68
N ARG A 96 3.83 10.05 -6.65
CA ARG A 96 2.94 11.15 -6.30
C ARG A 96 3.69 12.45 -6.50
N VAL A 97 3.09 13.36 -7.24
CA VAL A 97 3.63 14.69 -7.52
C VAL A 97 2.74 15.70 -6.80
N LYS A 98 3.34 16.68 -6.13
CA LYS A 98 2.63 17.83 -5.57
C LYS A 98 2.46 18.89 -6.65
N ARG A 99 1.56 19.85 -6.42
CA ARG A 99 1.33 20.97 -7.38
C ARG A 99 2.58 21.80 -7.68
N ASN A 100 3.55 21.83 -6.76
CA ASN A 100 4.82 22.53 -6.94
C ASN A 100 5.90 21.67 -7.66
N GLY A 101 5.56 20.47 -8.12
CA GLY A 101 6.48 19.56 -8.82
C GLY A 101 7.27 18.60 -7.93
N ASP A 102 7.29 18.83 -6.61
CA ASP A 102 7.97 17.96 -5.66
C ASP A 102 7.30 16.61 -5.55
N LEU A 103 8.07 15.58 -5.19
CA LEU A 103 7.50 14.29 -4.86
C LEU A 103 6.77 14.34 -3.52
N ALA A 104 5.74 13.50 -3.41
CA ALA A 104 5.09 13.15 -2.17
C ALA A 104 5.17 11.64 -1.93
N ASN A 105 4.87 11.22 -0.70
CA ASN A 105 4.78 9.81 -0.37
C ASN A 105 3.67 9.14 -1.21
N ALA A 106 4.06 8.12 -1.96
CA ALA A 106 3.24 7.29 -2.83
C ALA A 106 3.20 5.83 -2.38
N ARG A 107 3.61 5.54 -1.13
CA ARG A 107 3.55 4.19 -0.58
C ARG A 107 2.11 3.64 -0.68
N PRO A 108 1.90 2.46 -1.30
CA PRO A 108 0.57 1.93 -1.56
C PRO A 108 -0.31 1.82 -0.30
N CYS A 109 -1.59 2.12 -0.49
CA CYS A 109 -2.60 1.90 0.53
C CYS A 109 -2.88 0.39 0.72
N ARG A 110 -3.50 0.01 1.84
CA ARG A 110 -3.85 -1.37 2.20
C ARG A 110 -4.63 -2.09 1.11
N LYS A 111 -5.62 -1.42 0.49
CA LYS A 111 -6.44 -2.00 -0.59
C LYS A 111 -5.66 -2.24 -1.89
N CYS A 112 -4.79 -1.30 -2.28
CA CYS A 112 -3.91 -1.49 -3.43
C CYS A 112 -2.92 -2.62 -3.18
N LEU A 113 -2.33 -2.65 -1.98
CA LEU A 113 -1.40 -3.70 -1.57
C LEU A 113 -2.07 -5.08 -1.55
N LYS A 114 -3.34 -5.17 -1.11
CA LYS A 114 -4.11 -6.42 -1.22
C LYS A 114 -4.24 -6.88 -2.68
N MET A 115 -4.64 -6.00 -3.60
CA MET A 115 -4.74 -6.38 -5.02
C MET A 115 -3.39 -6.81 -5.58
N MET A 116 -2.30 -6.12 -5.22
CA MET A 116 -0.96 -6.49 -5.65
C MET A 116 -0.58 -7.91 -5.21
N ARG A 117 -0.89 -8.28 -3.95
CA ARG A 117 -0.66 -9.65 -3.43
C ARG A 117 -1.54 -10.68 -4.14
N ASP A 118 -2.83 -10.39 -4.24
CA ASP A 118 -3.82 -11.24 -4.89
C ASP A 118 -3.41 -11.57 -6.35
N LEU A 119 -2.76 -10.63 -7.03
CA LEU A 119 -2.31 -10.77 -8.42
C LEU A 119 -0.83 -11.12 -8.60
N GLY A 120 -0.12 -11.44 -7.52
CA GLY A 120 1.27 -11.90 -7.57
C GLY A 120 2.30 -10.85 -8.03
N VAL A 121 2.03 -9.56 -7.79
CA VAL A 121 3.03 -8.49 -7.99
C VAL A 121 4.19 -8.72 -7.02
N LYS A 122 5.43 -8.64 -7.53
CA LYS A 122 6.63 -8.99 -6.77
C LYS A 122 7.13 -7.82 -5.92
N LYS A 123 7.35 -6.65 -6.54
CA LYS A 123 7.86 -5.46 -5.85
C LYS A 123 7.03 -4.23 -6.19
N VAL A 124 7.10 -3.24 -5.31
CA VAL A 124 6.65 -1.89 -5.59
C VAL A 124 7.78 -0.90 -5.39
N HIS A 125 7.92 0.01 -6.34
CA HIS A 125 8.79 1.16 -6.30
C HIS A 125 7.92 2.38 -6.07
N TYR A 126 8.21 3.19 -5.05
CA TYR A 126 7.37 4.35 -4.74
C TYR A 126 8.18 5.55 -4.28
N SER A 127 7.69 6.75 -4.62
CA SER A 127 8.25 8.00 -4.10
C SER A 127 7.96 8.16 -2.61
N THR A 128 8.93 8.64 -1.84
CA THR A 128 8.76 8.84 -0.39
C THR A 128 8.34 10.25 -0.01
N GLY A 129 8.50 11.20 -0.94
CA GLY A 129 8.33 12.62 -0.70
C GLY A 129 9.52 13.31 -0.05
N LYS A 130 10.65 12.61 0.12
CA LYS A 130 11.95 13.20 0.47
C LYS A 130 12.78 13.35 -0.81
N ASP A 131 12.90 14.58 -1.31
CA ASP A 131 13.63 14.91 -2.54
C ASP A 131 13.22 13.99 -3.71
N GLU A 132 14.20 13.34 -4.33
CA GLU A 132 14.05 12.39 -5.42
C GLU A 132 14.15 10.92 -4.94
N GLU A 133 13.94 10.63 -3.64
CA GLU A 133 14.04 9.27 -3.08
C GLU A 133 12.91 8.36 -3.57
N ILE A 134 13.31 7.23 -4.17
CA ILE A 134 12.44 6.12 -4.54
C ILE A 134 12.86 4.88 -3.77
N LEU A 135 11.95 4.32 -2.98
CA LEU A 135 12.16 3.07 -2.29
C LEU A 135 11.57 1.89 -3.05
N CYS A 136 12.08 0.70 -2.78
CA CYS A 136 11.61 -0.55 -3.35
C CYS A 136 11.33 -1.54 -2.22
N GLU A 137 10.09 -2.02 -2.13
CA GLU A 137 9.69 -3.04 -1.15
C GLU A 137 9.12 -4.26 -1.88
N ASN A 138 9.34 -5.46 -1.33
CA ASN A 138 8.62 -6.65 -1.77
C ASN A 138 7.19 -6.58 -1.25
N VAL A 139 6.22 -6.77 -2.13
CA VAL A 139 4.78 -6.66 -1.84
C VAL A 139 4.33 -7.58 -0.70
N ASN A 140 4.92 -8.78 -0.59
CA ASN A 140 4.59 -9.74 0.46
C ASN A 140 5.14 -9.35 1.83
N ASP A 141 6.19 -8.53 1.87
CA ASP A 141 6.82 -8.09 3.12
C ASP A 141 6.27 -6.74 3.62
N MET A 142 5.55 -6.00 2.76
CA MET A 142 4.99 -4.70 3.11
C MET A 142 3.82 -4.82 4.09
N PHE A 143 3.66 -3.82 4.94
CA PHE A 143 2.48 -3.63 5.77
C PHE A 143 2.01 -2.17 5.72
N SER A 144 0.72 -1.95 5.47
CA SER A 144 0.12 -0.62 5.36
C SER A 144 -1.25 -0.62 6.02
N ILE A 145 -1.53 0.41 6.81
CA ILE A 145 -2.85 0.67 7.41
C ILE A 145 -3.59 1.79 6.69
N GLN A 146 -2.94 2.42 5.70
CA GLN A 146 -3.52 3.55 4.99
C GLN A 146 -4.63 3.09 4.05
N ASP A 147 -5.73 3.82 4.01
CA ASP A 147 -6.82 3.76 3.03
C ASP A 147 -7.18 5.17 2.55
N SER A 148 -7.68 5.33 1.32
CA SER A 148 -8.16 6.63 0.86
C SER A 148 -9.35 7.14 1.65
N SER A 149 -9.57 8.46 1.63
CA SER A 149 -10.72 9.10 2.27
C SER A 149 -12.05 8.46 1.83
N ALA A 150 -12.22 8.20 0.54
CA ALA A 150 -13.40 7.52 0.00
C ALA A 150 -13.56 6.10 0.56
N ALA A 151 -12.47 5.34 0.66
CA ALA A 151 -12.49 4.00 1.26
C ALA A 151 -12.86 4.04 2.75
N ARG A 152 -12.31 4.98 3.53
CA ARG A 152 -12.63 5.17 4.95
C ARG A 152 -14.10 5.54 5.14
N MET A 153 -14.59 6.51 4.36
CA MET A 153 -15.99 6.94 4.38
C MET A 153 -16.94 5.78 4.07
N PHE A 154 -16.62 5.01 3.04
CA PHE A 154 -17.41 3.83 2.69
C PHE A 154 -17.46 2.79 3.81
N GLU A 155 -16.33 2.46 4.42
CA GLU A 155 -16.28 1.48 5.50
C GLU A 155 -17.02 1.96 6.76
N ARG A 156 -16.98 3.26 7.04
CA ARG A 156 -17.79 3.89 8.10
C ARG A 156 -19.28 3.70 7.85
N THR A 157 -19.74 4.04 6.65
CA THR A 157 -21.16 3.97 6.31
C THR A 157 -21.67 2.53 6.22
N LYS A 158 -20.92 1.65 5.56
CA LYS A 158 -21.40 0.29 5.26
C LYS A 158 -21.18 -0.71 6.40
N TYR A 159 -20.06 -0.59 7.12
CA TYR A 159 -19.64 -1.57 8.13
C TYR A 159 -19.56 -0.98 9.54
N ASN A 160 -20.05 0.24 9.73
CA ASN A 160 -20.06 0.93 11.02
C ASN A 160 -18.65 1.07 11.65
N TYR A 161 -17.64 1.32 10.82
CA TYR A 161 -16.27 1.56 11.29
C TYR A 161 -16.17 2.92 12.02
N PRO A 162 -15.14 3.14 12.86
CA PRO A 162 -15.00 4.36 13.65
C PRO A 162 -15.07 5.64 12.81
N LYS A 163 -15.81 6.63 13.32
CA LYS A 163 -16.10 7.89 12.61
C LYS A 163 -14.89 8.80 12.45
N ASN A 164 -13.94 8.77 13.40
CA ASN A 164 -12.71 9.55 13.31
C ASN A 164 -11.55 8.72 12.71
N ASP A 165 -10.56 9.39 12.14
CA ASP A 165 -9.45 8.73 11.44
C ASP A 165 -8.51 7.99 12.41
N LYS A 166 -8.26 8.53 13.60
CA LYS A 166 -7.37 7.90 14.61
C LYS A 166 -7.87 6.51 14.98
N ASP A 167 -9.12 6.40 15.41
CA ASP A 167 -9.70 5.12 15.84
C ASP A 167 -9.91 4.16 14.67
N TYR A 168 -10.19 4.69 13.47
CA TYR A 168 -10.22 3.88 12.25
C TYR A 168 -8.87 3.20 12.03
N TYR A 169 -7.75 3.94 12.04
CA TYR A 169 -6.44 3.34 11.80
C TYR A 169 -6.01 2.40 12.92
N LYS A 170 -6.35 2.69 14.19
CA LYS A 170 -6.15 1.73 15.29
C LYS A 170 -6.90 0.42 15.05
N LEU A 171 -8.15 0.48 14.59
CA LEU A 171 -8.94 -0.71 14.27
C LEU A 171 -8.27 -1.52 13.14
N ILE A 172 -7.84 -0.85 12.06
CA ILE A 172 -7.15 -1.51 10.95
C ILE A 172 -5.84 -2.14 11.41
N LEU A 173 -5.06 -1.41 12.21
CA LEU A 173 -3.81 -1.86 12.79
C LEU A 173 -4.03 -3.13 13.61
N LYS A 174 -4.98 -3.13 14.56
CA LYS A 174 -5.35 -4.33 15.37
C LYS A 174 -5.79 -5.52 14.53
N LYS A 175 -6.52 -5.29 13.43
CA LYS A 175 -7.06 -6.35 12.57
C LYS A 175 -6.09 -6.94 11.55
N SER A 176 -5.10 -6.16 11.10
CA SER A 176 -4.35 -6.46 9.88
C SER A 176 -2.85 -6.62 10.10
N VAL A 177 -2.39 -6.45 11.34
CA VAL A 177 -0.96 -6.56 11.66
C VAL A 177 -0.44 -7.97 11.38
N PRO A 178 0.74 -8.09 10.73
CA PRO A 178 1.37 -9.39 10.57
C PRO A 178 1.98 -9.86 11.89
N GLU A 179 2.07 -11.18 12.10
CA GLU A 179 2.76 -11.74 13.26
C GLU A 179 4.28 -11.50 13.22
N GLN A 180 4.82 -11.39 12.00
CA GLN A 180 6.24 -11.22 11.73
C GLN A 180 6.45 -10.14 10.67
N ILE A 181 7.47 -9.32 10.84
CA ILE A 181 7.83 -8.28 9.87
C ILE A 181 9.34 -8.16 9.73
N LYS A 182 9.80 -7.95 8.49
CA LYS A 182 11.21 -7.63 8.26
C LYS A 182 11.56 -6.28 8.85
N ASN A 183 12.73 -6.15 9.47
CA ASN A 183 13.14 -4.87 10.07
C ASN A 183 13.04 -3.71 9.06
N SER A 184 13.51 -3.88 7.82
CA SER A 184 13.40 -2.84 6.78
C SER A 184 11.96 -2.38 6.51
N ASN A 185 11.02 -3.32 6.45
CA ASN A 185 9.60 -3.03 6.20
C ASN A 185 8.92 -2.42 7.42
N LEU A 186 9.37 -2.81 8.62
CA LEU A 186 8.96 -2.17 9.87
C LEU A 186 9.38 -0.70 9.91
N GLN A 187 10.63 -0.38 9.57
CA GLN A 187 11.09 1.00 9.53
C GLN A 187 10.28 1.85 8.54
N HIS A 188 9.95 1.30 7.37
CA HIS A 188 9.07 2.00 6.42
C HIS A 188 7.64 2.15 6.95
N PHE A 189 7.08 1.13 7.61
CA PHE A 189 5.77 1.23 8.24
C PHE A 189 5.76 2.31 9.33
N ILE A 190 6.78 2.35 10.20
CA ILE A 190 6.91 3.39 11.23
C ILE A 190 6.92 4.77 10.57
N ARG A 191 7.83 4.96 9.60
CA ARG A 191 8.03 6.24 8.90
C ARG A 191 6.79 6.76 8.19
N PHE A 192 6.09 5.90 7.45
CA PHE A 192 5.05 6.35 6.50
C PHE A 192 3.61 6.07 6.93
N ASN A 193 3.42 5.30 8.01
CA ASN A 193 2.10 4.96 8.51
C ASN A 193 1.97 5.31 9.99
N LEU A 194 2.86 4.84 10.86
CA LEU A 194 2.70 5.03 12.29
C LEU A 194 2.84 6.51 12.66
N THR A 195 3.97 7.14 12.32
CA THR A 195 4.25 8.53 12.69
C THR A 195 3.25 9.51 12.06
N ASP A 196 2.87 9.29 10.80
CA ASP A 196 1.98 10.21 10.07
C ASP A 196 0.50 10.02 10.43
N LEU A 197 0.02 8.77 10.57
CA LEU A 197 -1.42 8.48 10.71
C LEU A 197 -1.84 8.27 12.16
N LEU A 198 -0.90 7.90 13.04
CA LEU A 198 -1.13 7.62 14.46
C LEU A 198 -0.05 8.30 15.32
N PRO A 199 0.09 9.64 15.27
CA PRO A 199 1.17 10.35 15.96
C PRO A 199 1.12 10.24 17.49
N SER A 200 -0.03 9.86 18.07
CA SER A 200 -0.13 9.60 19.51
C SER A 200 0.37 8.23 19.93
N CYS A 201 0.56 7.31 18.97
CA CYS A 201 1.10 6.01 19.27
C CYS A 201 2.62 6.08 19.43
N SER A 202 3.12 5.48 20.50
CA SER A 202 4.54 5.25 20.70
C SER A 202 4.91 3.82 20.30
N TYR A 203 6.20 3.59 20.08
CA TYR A 203 6.73 2.25 19.85
C TYR A 203 8.03 2.04 20.62
N SER A 204 8.27 0.80 21.03
CA SER A 204 9.49 0.39 21.72
C SER A 204 9.95 -0.98 21.23
N PHE A 205 11.26 -1.21 21.28
CA PHE A 205 11.88 -2.48 20.92
C PHE A 205 12.22 -3.26 22.18
N TYR A 206 12.01 -4.57 22.15
CA TYR A 206 12.40 -5.43 23.26
C TYR A 206 12.81 -6.81 22.76
N LYS A 207 13.60 -7.49 23.58
CA LYS A 207 14.02 -8.88 23.32
C LYS A 207 13.05 -9.84 24.01
N GLY A 208 12.78 -10.97 23.36
CA GLY A 208 12.00 -12.03 23.99
C GLY A 208 12.68 -12.56 25.24
N ILE A 209 11.93 -13.29 26.07
CA ILE A 209 12.44 -13.88 27.33
C ILE A 209 12.39 -15.41 27.22
N GLY A 210 13.24 -16.09 27.98
CA GLY A 210 13.26 -17.56 28.06
C GLY A 210 13.53 -18.20 26.70
N LYS A 211 12.62 -19.06 26.23
CA LYS A 211 12.72 -19.75 24.93
C LYS A 211 12.73 -18.78 23.73
N GLN A 212 12.35 -17.52 23.91
CA GLN A 212 12.30 -16.50 22.87
C GLN A 212 13.44 -15.47 22.95
N LYS A 213 14.49 -15.71 23.75
CA LYS A 213 15.59 -14.74 23.99
C LYS A 213 16.31 -14.19 22.75
N ASN A 214 16.26 -14.95 21.64
CA ASN A 214 16.89 -14.57 20.38
C ASN A 214 15.94 -13.82 19.43
N LYS A 215 14.67 -13.64 19.81
CA LYS A 215 13.69 -12.90 19.02
C LYS A 215 13.66 -11.45 19.46
N GLU A 216 13.54 -10.55 18.48
CA GLU A 216 13.32 -9.13 18.71
C GLU A 216 11.89 -8.80 18.34
N TYR A 217 11.34 -7.84 19.04
CA TYR A 217 9.96 -7.46 18.84
C TYR A 217 9.81 -5.94 18.87
N VAL A 218 8.80 -5.47 18.15
CA VAL A 218 8.29 -4.10 18.29
C VAL A 218 6.94 -4.13 19.01
N LYS A 219 6.83 -3.29 20.03
CA LYS A 219 5.61 -3.03 20.77
C LYS A 219 5.07 -1.68 20.32
N ILE A 220 3.78 -1.60 20.01
CA ILE A 220 3.10 -0.34 19.67
C ILE A 220 2.02 -0.07 20.72
N GLU A 221 2.01 1.13 21.29
CA GLU A 221 1.15 1.54 22.40
C GLU A 221 0.46 2.86 22.06
N ASP A 222 -0.76 3.09 22.58
CA ASP A 222 -1.37 4.41 22.59
C ASP A 222 -1.56 4.83 24.03
N GLY A 223 -1.03 6.00 24.41
CA GLY A 223 -0.97 6.45 25.80
C GLY A 223 -2.33 6.63 26.50
N SER A 224 -3.45 6.52 25.77
CA SER A 224 -4.80 6.55 26.32
C SER A 224 -5.40 5.17 26.61
N ASP A 225 -4.82 4.09 26.10
CA ASP A 225 -5.33 2.72 26.30
C ASP A 225 -4.52 2.07 27.44
N THR A 226 -5.20 1.37 28.37
CA THR A 226 -4.57 0.69 29.52
C THR A 226 -3.78 -0.58 29.15
N GLY A 227 -3.47 -0.78 27.87
CA GLY A 227 -2.74 -1.93 27.34
C GLY A 227 -2.04 -1.60 26.02
N PHE A 228 -1.05 -2.42 25.66
CA PHE A 228 -0.36 -2.26 24.38
C PHE A 228 -1.29 -2.68 23.23
N ILE A 229 -1.19 -1.98 22.10
CA ILE A 229 -2.06 -2.25 20.96
C ILE A 229 -1.62 -3.55 20.30
N ILE A 230 -0.31 -3.69 20.06
CA ILE A 230 0.24 -4.74 19.20
C ILE A 230 1.65 -5.15 19.62
N LEU A 231 1.96 -6.41 19.30
CA LEU A 231 3.27 -7.03 19.41
C LEU A 231 3.64 -7.69 18.08
N ILE A 232 4.79 -7.35 17.50
CA ILE A 232 5.24 -7.92 16.21
C ILE A 232 6.65 -8.47 16.36
N ASN A 233 6.87 -9.71 15.93
CA ASN A 233 8.21 -10.30 15.86
C ASN A 233 8.99 -9.73 14.66
N ILE A 234 10.22 -9.32 14.89
CA ILE A 234 11.12 -8.78 13.87
C ILE A 234 11.96 -9.94 13.32
N VAL A 235 12.00 -10.06 11.99
CA VAL A 235 12.73 -11.11 11.26
C VAL A 235 13.69 -10.56 10.21
#